data_AF-A0A972QSH6-F1
#
_entry.id   AF-A0A972QSH6-F1
#
_cell.length_a   1.000
_cell.length_b   1.000
_cell.length_c   1.000
_cell.angle_alpha   90.00
_cell.angle_beta   90.00
_cell.angle_gamma   90.00
#
_symmetry.space_group_name_H-M   'P 1'
#
loop_
_entity.id
_entity.type
_entity.pdbx_description
1 polymer ?
#
loop_
_entity_poly.entity_id
_entity_poly.type
_entity_poly.pdbx_seq_one_letter_code
_entity_poly.pdbx_strand_id
1 'polypeptide(L)' 'MLEIGCSYGAGVYALKGCGANLVGYDYDTRILDIGRKFTGLDLREGGLPTALTDGKRYDLVILRHVFEHFLGPIRNCEM' A
#
# COMPACT_ATOMS: atom_id res chain seq x y z
N MET A 1 -8.08 1.22 4.65
CA MET A 1 -6.72 1.74 4.93
C MET A 1 -5.77 1.20 3.86
N LEU A 2 -4.91 2.08 3.33
CA LEU A 2 -3.93 1.79 2.29
C LEU A 2 -2.51 2.04 2.82
N GLU A 3 -1.56 1.14 2.58
CA GLU A 3 -0.11 1.42 2.68
C GLU A 3 0.53 1.30 1.30
N ILE A 4 1.28 2.33 0.87
CA ILE A 4 2.13 2.29 -0.32
C ILE A 4 3.55 1.96 0.11
N GLY A 5 4.27 1.15 -0.67
CA GLY A 5 5.57 0.60 -0.29
C GLY A 5 5.44 -0.37 0.89
N CYS A 6 4.41 -1.23 0.85
CA CYS A 6 4.08 -2.09 1.98
C CYS A 6 5.04 -3.27 2.18
N SER A 7 5.97 -3.52 1.25
CA SER A 7 6.80 -4.72 1.21
C SER A 7 5.93 -5.98 1.38
N TYR A 8 6.30 -6.91 2.26
CA TYR A 8 5.50 -8.11 2.58
C TYR A 8 4.28 -7.83 3.48
N GLY A 9 3.97 -6.57 3.78
CA GLY A 9 2.74 -6.15 4.46
C GLY A 9 2.81 -6.11 5.99
N ALA A 10 3.99 -6.12 6.61
CA ALA A 10 4.12 -6.13 8.08
C ALA A 10 3.40 -4.97 8.79
N GLY A 11 3.52 -3.76 8.23
CA GLY A 11 2.88 -2.55 8.78
C GLY A 11 1.37 -2.68 8.79
N VAL A 12 0.80 -2.94 7.61
CA VAL A 12 -0.63 -3.24 7.47
C VAL A 12 -1.08 -4.42 8.35
N TYR A 13 -0.29 -5.50 8.41
CA TYR A 13 -0.65 -6.70 9.18
C TYR A 13 -0.78 -6.43 10.68
N ALA A 14 0.04 -5.52 11.23
CA ALA A 14 -0.07 -5.12 12.62
C ALA A 14 -1.44 -4.49 12.96
N LEU A 15 -2.18 -4.01 11.96
CA LEU A 15 -3.52 -3.46 12.09
C LEU A 15 -4.63 -4.52 11.91
N LYS A 16 -4.28 -5.78 11.69
CA LYS A 16 -5.26 -6.87 11.51
C LYS A 16 -6.14 -6.96 12.77
N GLY A 17 -7.46 -6.98 12.55
CA GLY A 17 -8.46 -7.01 13.63
C GLY A 17 -8.98 -5.64 14.07
N CYS A 18 -8.48 -4.53 13.52
CA CYS A 18 -9.02 -3.19 13.81
C CYS A 18 -10.38 -2.89 13.14
N GLY A 19 -10.97 -3.86 12.43
CA GLY A 19 -12.23 -3.70 11.71
C GLY A 19 -12.12 -2.96 10.35
N ALA A 20 -10.92 -2.50 9.97
CA ALA A 20 -10.71 -1.85 8.68
C ALA A 20 -10.41 -2.84 7.55
N ASN A 21 -10.77 -2.45 6.33
CA ASN A 21 -10.27 -3.10 5.12
C ASN A 21 -8.82 -2.70 4.87
N LEU A 22 -7.94 -3.68 4.82
CA LEU A 22 -6.49 -3.52 4.77
C LEU A 22 -5.96 -3.86 3.38
N VAL A 23 -5.35 -2.87 2.71
CA VAL A 23 -4.76 -3.05 1.37
C VAL A 23 -3.33 -2.50 1.37
N GLY A 24 -2.41 -3.23 0.75
CA GLY A 24 -1.02 -2.80 0.55
C GLY A 24 -0.63 -2.80 -0.92
N TYR A 25 0.21 -1.84 -1.33
CA TYR A 25 0.84 -1.84 -2.65
C TYR A 25 2.36 -1.78 -2.53
N ASP A 26 3.04 -2.57 -3.35
CA ASP A 26 4.49 -2.54 -3.53
C ASP A 26 4.83 -2.88 -4.99
N TYR A 27 6.03 -2.56 -5.46
CA TYR A 27 6.47 -2.93 -6.80
C TYR A 27 7.19 -4.29 -6.85
N ASP A 28 7.71 -4.82 -5.74
CA ASP A 28 8.36 -6.14 -5.74
C ASP A 28 7.31 -7.26 -5.60
N THR A 29 6.92 -7.86 -6.72
CA THR A 29 5.95 -8.96 -6.75
C THR A 29 6.35 -10.17 -5.91
N ARG A 30 7.66 -10.43 -5.75
CA ARG A 30 8.16 -11.57 -4.97
C ARG A 30 7.87 -11.38 -3.48
N ILE A 31 8.04 -10.17 -2.96
CA ILE A 31 7.79 -9.87 -1.54
C ILE A 31 6.28 -9.84 -1.26
N LEU A 32 5.49 -9.36 -2.23
CA LEU A 32 4.04 -9.39 -2.16
C LEU A 32 3.49 -10.82 -2.09
N ASP A 33 4.01 -11.74 -2.90
CA ASP A 33 3.56 -13.14 -2.91
C ASP A 33 3.86 -13.84 -1.59
N ILE A 34 5.05 -13.59 -1.02
CA ILE A 34 5.40 -14.04 0.33
C ILE A 34 4.40 -13.47 1.35
N GLY A 35 4.18 -12.15 1.32
CA GLY A 35 3.26 -11.46 2.21
C GLY A 35 1.84 -12.03 2.16
N ARG A 36 1.26 -12.17 0.95
CA ARG A 36 -0.07 -12.76 0.73
C ARG A 36 -0.17 -14.15 1.34
N LYS A 37 0.82 -15.02 1.09
CA LYS A 37 0.85 -16.40 1.59
C LYS A 37 0.83 -16.49 3.12
N PHE A 38 1.57 -15.62 3.81
CA PHE A 38 1.70 -15.69 5.28
C PHE A 38 0.64 -14.89 6.04
N THR A 39 0.13 -13.82 5.45
CA THR A 39 -0.74 -12.86 6.16
C THR A 39 -2.21 -12.97 5.79
N GLY A 40 -2.51 -13.44 4.57
CA GLY A 40 -3.83 -13.39 3.97
C GLY A 40 -4.31 -11.97 3.63
N LEU A 41 -3.40 -10.98 3.62
CA LEU A 41 -3.73 -9.60 3.27
C LEU A 41 -3.94 -9.42 1.76
N ASP A 42 -4.71 -8.39 1.41
CA ASP A 42 -4.85 -7.88 0.05
C ASP A 42 -3.63 -7.00 -0.29
N LEU A 43 -2.56 -7.64 -0.75
CA LEU A 43 -1.36 -6.96 -1.25
C LEU A 43 -1.41 -6.94 -2.78
N ARG A 44 -1.00 -5.84 -3.42
CA ARG A 44 -1.17 -5.62 -4.87
C ARG A 44 0.11 -5.02 -5.45
N GLU A 45 0.37 -5.29 -6.71
CA GLU A 45 1.50 -4.68 -7.40
C GLU A 45 1.18 -3.22 -7.77
N GLY A 46 2.13 -2.31 -7.51
CA GLY A 46 2.07 -0.91 -7.96
C GLY A 46 2.33 0.11 -6.87
N GLY A 47 1.83 1.33 -7.10
CA GLY A 47 1.96 2.47 -6.19
C GLY A 47 0.72 3.35 -6.21
N LEU A 48 0.86 4.62 -5.81
CA LEU A 48 -0.27 5.57 -5.74
C LEU A 48 -1.11 5.63 -7.04
N PRO A 49 -0.53 5.71 -8.25
CA PRO A 49 -1.35 5.83 -9.48
C PRO A 49 -2.29 4.65 -9.64
N THR A 50 -1.80 3.42 -9.42
CA THR A 50 -2.59 2.18 -9.50
C THR A 50 -3.55 2.03 -8.33
N ALA A 51 -3.19 2.51 -7.14
CA ALA A 51 -4.03 2.40 -5.96
C ALA A 51 -5.26 3.32 -6.03
N LEU A 52 -5.12 4.47 -6.70
CA LEU A 52 -6.12 5.54 -6.75
C LEU A 52 -6.83 5.66 -8.12
N THR A 53 -6.58 4.74 -9.05
CA THR A 53 -7.28 4.70 -10.35
C THR A 53 -8.79 4.67 -10.18
N ASP A 54 -9.50 5.16 -11.20
CA ASP A 54 -10.97 5.14 -11.31
C ASP A 54 -11.69 5.80 -10.13
N GLY A 55 -11.06 6.81 -9.53
CA GLY A 55 -11.66 7.56 -8.42
C GLY A 55 -11.68 6.78 -7.11
N LYS A 56 -10.92 5.69 -6.98
CA LYS A 56 -10.82 4.94 -5.72
C LYS A 56 -10.31 5.84 -4.59
N ARG A 57 -10.89 5.69 -3.40
CA ARG A 57 -10.57 6.47 -2.20
C ARG A 57 -10.36 5.54 -1.02
N TYR A 58 -9.59 6.03 -0.04
CA TYR A 58 -9.30 5.35 1.20
C TYR A 58 -9.40 6.35 2.34
N ASP A 59 -9.94 5.93 3.49
CA ASP A 59 -10.07 6.79 4.68
C ASP A 59 -8.72 7.15 5.30
N LEU A 60 -7.71 6.29 5.09
CA LEU A 60 -6.33 6.51 5.49
C LEU A 60 -5.38 5.93 4.45
N VAL A 61 -4.38 6.74 4.08
CA VAL A 61 -3.22 6.36 3.26
C VAL A 61 -1.96 6.53 4.09
N ILE A 62 -1.13 5.49 4.15
CA ILE A 62 0.12 5.43 4.90
C ILE A 62 1.29 5.44 3.90
N LEU A 63 2.22 6.38 4.09
CA LEU A 63 3.44 6.56 3.30
C LEU A 63 4.67 6.52 4.23
N ARG A 64 5.00 5.34 4.77
CA ARG A 64 6.09 5.18 5.74
C ARG A 64 7.39 4.81 5.02
N HIS A 65 8.42 5.64 5.13
CA HIS A 65 9.71 5.47 4.43
C HIS A 65 9.58 5.33 2.90
N VAL A 66 8.62 6.02 2.33
CA VAL A 66 8.26 5.94 0.89
C VAL A 66 8.21 7.33 0.25
N PHE A 67 7.85 8.36 1.00
CA PHE A 67 7.69 9.72 0.48
C PHE A 67 9.03 10.28 -0.04
N GLU A 68 10.14 9.92 0.58
CA GLU A 68 11.51 10.28 0.18
C GLU A 68 11.92 9.69 -1.19
N HIS A 69 11.21 8.67 -1.67
CA HIS A 69 11.45 8.05 -2.98
C HIS A 69 10.61 8.65 -4.10
N PHE A 70 9.74 9.63 -3.81
CA PHE A 70 8.91 10.25 -4.84
C PHE A 70 9.77 11.16 -5.73
N LEU A 71 9.74 10.89 -7.04
CA LEU A 71 10.42 11.72 -8.04
C LEU A 71 9.81 13.12 -8.17
N GLY A 72 8.56 13.30 -7.76
CA GLY A 72 7.84 14.57 -7.79
C GLY A 72 6.78 14.63 -6.68
N PRO A 73 7.18 14.81 -5.41
CA PRO A 73 6.31 14.56 -4.26
C PRO A 73 4.98 15.31 -4.30
N ILE A 74 4.99 16.58 -4.73
CA ILE A 74 3.77 17.38 -4.89
C ILE A 74 2.87 16.78 -5.98
N ARG A 75 3.40 16.53 -7.18
CA ARG A 75 2.65 15.95 -8.30
C ARG A 75 2.06 14.58 -7.97
N ASN A 76 2.79 13.76 -7.23
CA ASN A 76 2.32 12.43 -6.83
C ASN A 76 1.13 12.46 -5.86
N CYS A 77 0.91 13.59 -5.17
CA CYS A 77 -0.18 13.78 -4.21
C CYS A 77 -1.36 14.61 -4.75
N GLU A 78 -1.23 15.25 -5.91
CA GLU A 78 -2.28 16.07 -6.57
C GLU A 78 -3.27 15.27 -7.44
N MET A 79 -3.24 13.93 -7.35
CA MET A 79 -4.08 13.03 -8.19
C MET A 79 -5.56 13.02 -7.82
#